data_AF-A0A8K0Y4E8-F1
#
_entry.id   AF-A0A8K0Y4E8-F1
#
_cell.length_a   1.000
_cell.length_b   1.000
_cell.length_c   1.000
_cell.angle_alpha   90.00
_cell.angle_beta   90.00
_cell.angle_gamma   90.00
#
_symmetry.space_group_name_H-M   'P 1'
#
loop_
_entity.id
_entity.type
_entity.pdbx_description
1 polymer ?
#
loop_
_entity_poly.entity_id
_entity_poly.type
_entity_poly.pdbx_seq_one_letter_code
_entity_poly.pdbx_strand_id
1 'polypeptide(L)'
;MPYRHLWQELSRDLRNHTALLHNSYQEEVKYDEVFNEKLKDDCRLLLYPYVVKEYAKKTLNYGKKGGHKTKRYATLFFVAVYFKILHEKIILTKGDFKEDIAKLEPIFKSVKLNQRILKLTDTVATKFLEDTVVDDEMTAANTYHNFFSHHVWLDSMIRVIEKKIKQEEDEIASIRKIVQDLF
;
A
#
# COMPACT_ATOMS: atom_id res chain seq x y z
N MET A 1 5.12 12.15 12.45
CA MET A 1 4.30 11.02 11.97
C MET A 1 4.89 10.48 10.67
N PRO A 2 5.61 9.35 10.70
CA PRO A 2 6.38 8.82 9.55
C PRO A 2 5.49 8.41 8.35
N TYR A 3 4.22 8.08 8.58
CA TYR A 3 3.30 7.66 7.52
C TYR A 3 2.80 8.76 6.61
N ARG A 4 2.71 10.01 7.09
CA ARG A 4 2.39 11.15 6.21
C ARG A 4 3.56 11.42 5.26
N HIS A 5 4.80 11.22 5.72
CA HIS A 5 6.00 11.39 4.89
C HIS A 5 6.12 10.25 3.88
N LEU A 6 6.03 8.99 4.31
CA LEU A 6 6.01 7.84 3.41
C LEU A 6 4.83 7.90 2.43
N TRP A 7 3.64 8.33 2.86
CA TRP A 7 2.51 8.52 1.95
C TRP A 7 2.69 9.72 1.02
N GLN A 8 3.29 10.83 1.48
CA GLN A 8 3.61 11.97 0.62
C GLN A 8 4.72 11.63 -0.37
N GLU A 9 5.72 10.85 0.01
CA GLU A 9 6.80 10.34 -0.84
C GLU A 9 6.25 9.31 -1.83
N LEU A 10 5.60 8.24 -1.36
CA LEU A 10 4.98 7.25 -2.23
C LEU A 10 3.94 7.90 -3.15
N SER A 11 3.13 8.84 -2.66
CA SER A 11 2.16 9.55 -3.51
C SER A 11 2.81 10.56 -4.44
N ARG A 12 3.91 11.22 -4.06
CA ARG A 12 4.69 12.11 -4.95
C ARG A 12 5.36 11.29 -6.03
N ASP A 13 6.02 10.20 -5.67
CA ASP A 13 6.77 9.34 -6.57
C ASP A 13 5.82 8.55 -7.48
N LEU A 14 4.70 8.04 -6.95
CA LEU A 14 3.66 7.39 -7.76
C LEU A 14 2.89 8.39 -8.64
N ARG A 15 2.68 9.65 -8.22
CA ARG A 15 2.06 10.70 -9.08
C ARG A 15 3.00 11.14 -10.19
N ASN A 16 4.26 11.40 -9.87
CA ASN A 16 5.31 11.75 -10.82
C ASN A 16 5.52 10.61 -11.84
N HIS A 17 5.48 9.36 -11.41
CA HIS A 17 5.56 8.21 -12.31
C HIS A 17 4.28 7.97 -13.12
N THR A 18 3.07 8.20 -12.58
CA THR A 18 1.85 8.14 -13.41
C THR A 18 1.79 9.23 -14.48
N ALA A 19 2.38 10.41 -14.23
CA ALA A 19 2.53 11.45 -15.24
C ALA A 19 3.55 11.05 -16.32
N LEU A 20 4.62 10.36 -15.95
CA LEU A 20 5.59 9.79 -16.89
C LEU A 20 5.00 8.64 -17.72
N LEU A 21 4.12 7.81 -17.15
CA LEU A 21 3.47 6.68 -17.83
C LEU A 21 2.21 7.07 -18.62
N HIS A 22 1.63 8.26 -18.44
CA HIS A 22 0.51 8.71 -19.29
C HIS A 22 0.95 9.19 -20.68
N ASN A 23 2.25 9.41 -20.88
CA ASN A 23 2.87 9.78 -22.15
C ASN A 23 3.58 8.59 -22.84
N SER A 24 3.33 7.34 -22.45
CA SER A 24 4.05 6.18 -23.00
C SER A 24 3.37 5.60 -24.24
N TYR A 25 3.67 6.21 -25.38
CA TYR A 25 3.89 5.50 -26.64
C TYR A 25 5.41 5.29 -26.90
N GLN A 26 6.22 5.26 -25.83
CA GLN A 26 7.67 4.98 -25.85
C GLN A 26 8.06 4.36 -24.49
N GLU A 27 8.17 3.03 -24.40
CA GLU A 27 8.33 2.30 -23.12
C GLU A 27 9.78 1.91 -22.76
N GLU A 28 10.73 1.82 -23.70
CA GLU A 28 12.11 1.40 -23.38
C GLU A 28 12.99 2.53 -22.81
N VAL A 29 12.90 3.74 -23.36
CA VAL A 29 13.84 4.85 -23.04
C VAL A 29 13.69 5.35 -21.59
N LYS A 30 12.50 5.25 -20.99
CA LYS A 30 12.25 5.71 -19.61
C LYS A 30 12.74 4.76 -18.53
N TYR A 31 12.93 3.48 -18.85
CA TYR A 31 13.40 2.50 -17.87
C TYR A 31 14.85 2.79 -17.49
N ASP A 32 15.72 2.97 -18.49
CA ASP A 32 17.14 3.28 -18.29
C ASP A 32 17.37 4.67 -17.69
N GLU A 33 16.45 5.62 -17.91
CA GLU A 33 16.51 6.93 -17.25
C GLU A 33 16.18 6.88 -15.74
N VAL A 34 15.36 5.93 -15.32
CA VAL A 34 14.91 5.79 -13.92
C VAL A 34 15.79 4.79 -13.15
N PHE A 35 16.18 3.68 -13.78
CA PHE A 35 17.00 2.62 -13.19
C PHE A 35 18.41 2.62 -13.80
N ASN A 36 19.18 3.68 -13.53
CA ASN A 36 20.59 3.78 -13.93
C ASN A 36 21.53 3.85 -12.72
N GLU A 37 22.82 3.88 -13.02
CA GLU A 37 23.92 4.02 -12.07
C GLU A 37 23.84 5.28 -11.19
N LYS A 38 22.98 6.26 -11.51
CA LYS A 38 22.76 7.47 -10.69
C LYS A 38 21.67 7.29 -9.64
N LEU A 39 20.94 6.19 -9.65
CA LEU A 39 19.91 5.90 -8.65
C LEU A 39 20.59 5.66 -7.29
N LYS A 40 20.53 6.69 -6.42
CA LYS A 40 21.16 6.66 -5.10
C LYS A 40 20.47 5.72 -4.11
N ASP A 41 19.17 5.53 -4.29
CA ASP A 41 18.30 4.75 -3.42
C ASP A 41 18.09 3.34 -4.00
N ASP A 42 17.91 2.34 -3.14
CA ASP A 42 17.65 0.97 -3.58
C ASP A 42 16.37 0.90 -4.43
N CYS A 43 16.46 0.34 -5.65
CA CYS A 43 15.36 0.27 -6.61
C CYS A 43 14.11 -0.44 -6.07
N ARG A 44 14.28 -1.30 -5.07
CA ARG A 44 13.19 -2.02 -4.38
C ARG A 44 12.22 -1.09 -3.67
N LEU A 45 12.67 0.11 -3.30
CA LEU A 45 11.83 1.16 -2.73
C LEU A 45 10.69 1.57 -3.65
N LEU A 46 10.91 1.52 -4.96
CA LEU A 46 9.91 1.83 -5.97
C LEU A 46 9.21 0.56 -6.45
N LEU A 47 9.97 -0.53 -6.64
CA LEU A 47 9.47 -1.77 -7.19
C LEU A 47 8.40 -2.43 -6.30
N TYR A 48 8.63 -2.54 -5.00
CA TYR A 48 7.71 -3.24 -4.10
C TYR A 48 6.34 -2.55 -4.01
N PRO A 49 6.25 -1.22 -3.79
CA PRO A 49 4.97 -0.53 -3.86
C PRO A 49 4.29 -0.65 -5.23
N TYR A 50 5.06 -0.63 -6.33
CA TYR A 50 4.51 -0.80 -7.67
C TYR A 50 3.88 -2.17 -7.87
N VAL A 51 4.55 -3.25 -7.45
CA VAL A 51 4.04 -4.62 -7.55
C VAL A 51 2.75 -4.78 -6.74
N VAL A 52 2.71 -4.26 -5.50
CA VAL A 52 1.51 -4.27 -4.64
C VAL A 52 0.36 -3.53 -5.32
N LYS A 53 0.62 -2.34 -5.87
CA LYS A 53 -0.34 -1.51 -6.60
C LYS A 53 -0.90 -2.24 -7.82
N GLU A 54 -0.05 -2.86 -8.62
CA GLU A 54 -0.48 -3.58 -9.84
C GLU A 54 -1.26 -4.84 -9.50
N TYR A 55 -0.89 -5.58 -8.45
CA TYR A 55 -1.70 -6.70 -7.96
C TYR A 55 -3.08 -6.24 -7.53
N ALA A 56 -3.18 -5.16 -6.75
CA ALA A 56 -4.47 -4.62 -6.31
C ALA A 56 -5.37 -4.26 -7.51
N LYS A 57 -4.80 -3.62 -8.53
CA LYS A 57 -5.55 -3.24 -9.75
C LYS A 57 -5.98 -4.42 -10.59
N LYS A 58 -5.09 -5.41 -10.79
CA LYS A 58 -5.32 -6.52 -11.72
C LYS A 58 -6.11 -7.67 -11.10
N THR A 59 -5.96 -7.90 -9.81
CA THR A 59 -6.49 -9.10 -9.13
C THR A 59 -7.62 -8.78 -8.15
N LEU A 60 -7.58 -7.62 -7.50
CA LEU A 60 -8.51 -7.26 -6.42
C LEU A 60 -9.51 -6.15 -6.81
N ASN A 61 -9.56 -5.80 -8.10
CA ASN A 61 -10.49 -4.81 -8.63
C ASN A 61 -10.36 -3.42 -7.98
N TYR A 62 -9.13 -2.97 -7.70
CA TYR A 62 -8.87 -1.57 -7.37
C TYR A 62 -8.68 -0.74 -8.66
N GLY A 63 -8.88 0.57 -8.59
CA GLY A 63 -8.71 1.46 -9.73
C GLY A 63 -9.88 1.43 -10.74
N LYS A 64 -9.64 1.84 -11.99
CA LYS A 64 -10.70 2.11 -12.99
C LYS A 64 -11.64 0.92 -13.28
N LYS A 65 -11.20 -0.32 -13.05
CA LYS A 65 -11.99 -1.55 -13.27
C LYS A 65 -12.74 -2.02 -12.01
N GLY A 66 -12.70 -1.26 -10.92
CA GLY A 66 -13.27 -1.68 -9.65
C GLY A 66 -14.79 -1.69 -9.61
N GLY A 67 -15.38 -2.85 -9.26
CA GLY A 67 -16.83 -3.02 -9.13
C GLY A 67 -17.45 -2.34 -7.90
N HIS A 68 -16.66 -2.00 -6.88
CA HIS A 68 -17.14 -1.29 -5.68
C HIS A 68 -16.91 0.23 -5.78
N LYS A 69 -17.92 1.03 -5.40
CA LYS A 69 -17.94 2.51 -5.55
C LYS A 69 -16.68 3.19 -5.01
N THR A 70 -16.09 2.67 -3.92
CA THR A 70 -14.93 3.26 -3.25
C THR A 70 -13.59 2.62 -3.63
N LYS A 71 -13.53 1.34 -4.03
CA LYS A 71 -12.26 0.64 -4.36
C LYS A 71 -11.55 1.27 -5.57
N ARG A 72 -12.30 1.93 -6.45
CA ARG A 72 -11.76 2.70 -7.58
C ARG A 72 -10.77 3.79 -7.15
N TYR A 73 -10.97 4.38 -5.98
CA TYR A 73 -10.16 5.50 -5.47
C TYR A 73 -9.16 5.08 -4.40
N ALA A 74 -9.29 3.85 -3.87
CA ALA A 74 -8.54 3.37 -2.72
C ALA A 74 -7.20 2.68 -3.07
N THR A 75 -6.70 2.74 -4.30
CA THR A 75 -5.48 1.98 -4.69
C THR A 75 -4.26 2.37 -3.87
N LEU A 76 -4.01 3.67 -3.67
CA LEU A 76 -2.88 4.12 -2.85
C LEU A 76 -3.10 3.85 -1.36
N PHE A 77 -4.34 3.93 -0.91
CA PHE A 77 -4.72 3.54 0.44
C PHE A 77 -4.43 2.04 0.69
N PHE A 78 -4.78 1.16 -0.24
CA PHE A 78 -4.46 -0.26 -0.17
C PHE A 78 -2.95 -0.50 -0.03
N VAL A 79 -2.13 0.17 -0.84
CA VAL A 79 -0.67 0.07 -0.77
C VAL A 79 -0.17 0.52 0.62
N ALA A 80 -0.69 1.62 1.15
CA ALA A 80 -0.32 2.10 2.47
C ALA A 80 -0.72 1.13 3.59
N VAL A 81 -1.92 0.55 3.53
CA VAL A 81 -2.38 -0.45 4.51
C VAL A 81 -1.54 -1.72 4.43
N TYR A 82 -1.18 -2.18 3.22
CA TYR A 82 -0.29 -3.33 3.02
C TYR A 82 1.03 -3.14 3.77
N PHE A 83 1.72 -2.02 3.57
CA PHE A 83 3.00 -1.76 4.24
C PHE A 83 2.82 -1.49 5.73
N LYS A 84 1.70 -0.89 6.15
CA LYS A 84 1.41 -0.74 7.58
C LYS A 84 1.30 -2.09 8.29
N ILE A 85 0.55 -3.04 7.73
CA ILE A 85 0.44 -4.40 8.26
C ILE A 85 1.82 -5.08 8.23
N LEU A 86 2.51 -4.99 7.09
CA LEU A 86 3.79 -5.66 6.89
C LEU A 86 4.85 -5.20 7.87
N HIS A 87 5.08 -3.89 8.01
CA HIS A 87 6.12 -3.37 8.90
C HIS A 87 5.71 -3.46 10.36
N GLU A 88 4.52 -2.97 10.73
CA GLU A 88 4.19 -2.81 12.15
C GLU A 88 3.71 -4.10 12.82
N LYS A 89 3.11 -5.03 12.06
CA LYS A 89 2.41 -6.18 12.64
C LYS A 89 3.07 -7.51 12.31
N ILE A 90 3.73 -7.60 11.15
CA ILE A 90 4.41 -8.82 10.68
C ILE A 90 5.91 -8.75 10.97
N ILE A 91 6.63 -7.75 10.46
CA ILE A 91 8.09 -7.60 10.64
C ILE A 91 8.41 -6.99 12.03
N LEU A 92 7.45 -6.25 12.61
CA LEU A 92 7.56 -5.59 13.91
C LEU A 92 8.66 -4.53 13.98
N THR A 93 8.84 -3.79 12.90
CA THR A 93 9.82 -2.70 12.82
C THR A 93 9.15 -1.36 13.04
N LYS A 94 9.86 -0.48 13.74
CA LYS A 94 9.47 0.92 13.98
C LYS A 94 10.33 1.91 13.18
N GLY A 95 11.27 1.39 12.38
CA GLY A 95 12.24 2.14 11.60
C GLY A 95 11.68 2.65 10.28
N ASP A 96 12.54 3.32 9.50
CA ASP A 96 12.20 3.78 8.16
C ASP A 96 12.01 2.57 7.22
N PHE A 97 11.07 2.66 6.28
CA PHE A 97 10.85 1.68 5.22
C PHE A 97 12.16 1.30 4.50
N LYS A 98 13.06 2.29 4.34
CA LYS A 98 14.40 2.10 3.75
C LYS A 98 15.30 1.13 4.51
N GLU A 99 15.13 1.03 5.83
CA GLU A 99 15.96 0.16 6.69
C GLU A 99 15.55 -1.32 6.60
N ASP A 100 14.34 -1.59 6.13
CA ASP A 100 13.75 -2.93 6.11
C ASP A 100 13.78 -3.61 4.74
N ILE A 101 14.33 -2.96 3.70
CA ILE A 101 14.31 -3.49 2.33
C ILE A 101 14.83 -4.92 2.24
N ALA A 102 15.93 -5.24 2.94
CA ALA A 102 16.50 -6.58 2.95
C ALA A 102 15.52 -7.62 3.53
N LYS A 103 14.69 -7.23 4.50
CA LYS A 103 13.63 -8.08 5.07
C LYS A 103 12.39 -8.17 4.18
N LEU A 104 12.19 -7.25 3.25
CA LEU A 104 11.10 -7.34 2.30
C LEU A 104 11.40 -8.38 1.21
N GLU A 105 12.67 -8.57 0.86
CA GLU A 105 13.07 -9.40 -0.27
C GLU A 105 12.56 -10.85 -0.21
N PRO A 106 12.78 -11.66 0.83
CA PRO A 106 12.30 -13.04 0.83
C PRO A 106 10.77 -13.14 0.97
N ILE A 107 10.12 -12.12 1.53
CA ILE A 107 8.65 -12.02 1.57
C ILE A 107 8.12 -11.83 0.14
N PHE A 108 8.70 -10.90 -0.63
CA PHE A 108 8.30 -10.65 -2.02
C PHE A 108 8.68 -11.79 -2.97
N LYS A 109 9.79 -12.50 -2.72
CA LYS A 109 10.16 -13.73 -3.46
C LYS A 109 9.20 -14.89 -3.17
N SER A 110 8.62 -14.95 -1.98
CA SER A 110 7.61 -15.95 -1.64
C SER A 110 6.23 -15.55 -2.14
N VAL A 111 5.92 -15.92 -3.39
CA VAL A 111 4.64 -15.59 -4.05
C VAL A 111 3.43 -15.97 -3.20
N LYS A 112 3.43 -17.17 -2.61
CA LYS A 112 2.31 -17.66 -1.77
C LYS A 112 2.13 -16.81 -0.51
N LEU A 113 3.23 -16.48 0.18
CA LEU A 113 3.19 -15.66 1.39
C LEU A 113 2.74 -14.24 1.06
N ASN A 114 3.31 -13.64 0.03
CA ASN A 114 2.95 -12.28 -0.37
C ASN A 114 1.48 -12.18 -0.80
N GLN A 115 0.97 -13.17 -1.56
CA GLN A 115 -0.45 -13.25 -1.90
C GLN A 115 -1.35 -13.35 -0.67
N ARG A 116 -0.92 -14.05 0.38
CA ARG A 116 -1.64 -14.14 1.66
C ARG A 116 -1.73 -12.78 2.34
N ILE A 117 -0.62 -12.03 2.40
CA ILE A 117 -0.58 -10.66 2.94
C ILE A 117 -1.44 -9.70 2.11
N LEU A 118 -1.41 -9.81 0.78
CA LEU A 118 -2.24 -9.01 -0.12
C LEU A 118 -3.74 -9.26 0.07
N LYS A 119 -4.15 -10.52 0.28
CA LYS A 119 -5.54 -10.88 0.59
C LYS A 119 -5.98 -10.37 1.96
N LEU A 120 -5.13 -10.54 2.98
CA LEU A 120 -5.35 -9.96 4.31
C LEU A 120 -5.55 -8.43 4.22
N THR A 121 -4.71 -7.75 3.45
CA THR A 121 -4.83 -6.31 3.21
C THR A 121 -6.17 -5.95 2.56
N ASP A 122 -6.63 -6.75 1.58
CA ASP A 122 -7.93 -6.51 0.94
C ASP A 122 -9.10 -6.67 1.92
N THR A 123 -9.04 -7.66 2.81
CA THR A 123 -10.03 -7.85 3.88
C THR A 123 -10.07 -6.61 4.79
N VAL A 124 -8.92 -6.15 5.28
CA VAL A 124 -8.82 -4.96 6.14
C VAL A 124 -9.32 -3.72 5.43
N ALA A 125 -8.88 -3.49 4.19
CA ALA A 125 -9.28 -2.33 3.40
C ALA A 125 -10.78 -2.36 3.09
N THR A 126 -11.35 -3.51 2.76
CA THR A 126 -12.80 -3.65 2.50
C THR A 126 -13.61 -3.35 3.75
N LYS A 127 -13.24 -3.95 4.90
CA LYS A 127 -13.90 -3.66 6.20
C LYS A 127 -13.77 -2.20 6.64
N PHE A 128 -12.72 -1.50 6.22
CA PHE A 128 -12.56 -0.07 6.43
C PHE A 128 -13.51 0.72 5.53
N LEU A 129 -13.56 0.39 4.24
CA LEU A 129 -14.41 1.08 3.26
C LEU A 129 -15.91 0.86 3.48
N GLU A 130 -16.28 -0.18 4.23
CA GLU A 130 -17.66 -0.50 4.64
C GLU A 130 -18.01 0.01 6.05
N ASP A 131 -17.08 0.66 6.75
CA ASP A 131 -17.35 1.22 8.08
C ASP A 131 -18.20 2.49 7.99
N THR A 132 -19.25 2.59 8.81
CA THR A 132 -20.18 3.72 8.76
C THR A 132 -19.50 5.05 9.10
N VAL A 133 -18.54 5.03 10.04
CA VAL A 133 -17.76 6.24 10.41
C VAL A 133 -16.92 6.71 9.22
N VAL A 134 -16.48 5.78 8.37
CA VAL A 134 -15.72 6.09 7.15
C VAL A 134 -16.64 6.65 6.08
N ASP A 135 -17.86 6.12 5.91
CA ASP A 135 -18.85 6.65 4.94
C ASP A 135 -19.28 8.09 5.31
N ASP A 136 -19.46 8.38 6.60
CA ASP A 136 -19.74 9.73 7.12
C ASP A 136 -18.58 10.70 6.79
N GLU A 137 -17.34 10.28 7.02
CA GLU A 137 -16.15 11.09 6.74
C GLU A 137 -15.92 11.27 5.23
N MET A 138 -16.22 10.25 4.41
CA MET A 138 -16.20 10.38 2.94
C MET A 138 -17.21 11.42 2.46
N THR A 139 -18.38 11.49 3.10
CA THR A 139 -19.40 12.51 2.83
C THR A 139 -18.90 13.90 3.23
N ALA A 140 -18.29 14.03 4.42
CA ALA A 140 -17.72 15.29 4.90
C ALA A 140 -16.56 15.81 4.01
N ALA A 141 -15.78 14.90 3.41
CA ALA A 141 -14.68 15.25 2.51
C ALA A 141 -15.14 15.80 1.14
N ASN A 142 -16.45 15.74 0.83
CA ASN A 142 -17.10 16.16 -0.41
C ASN A 142 -16.71 15.37 -1.69
N THR A 143 -15.46 14.89 -1.78
CA THR A 143 -14.99 14.04 -2.88
C THR A 143 -14.15 12.88 -2.36
N TYR A 144 -14.19 11.73 -3.04
CA TYR A 144 -13.31 10.60 -2.73
C TYR A 144 -11.83 10.97 -2.86
N HIS A 145 -11.49 11.87 -3.78
CA HIS A 145 -10.11 12.33 -3.94
C HIS A 145 -9.62 13.06 -2.68
N ASN A 146 -10.42 13.98 -2.15
CA ASN A 146 -10.11 14.70 -0.90
C ASN A 146 -10.04 13.73 0.28
N PHE A 147 -10.97 12.77 0.34
CA PHE A 147 -10.96 11.76 1.38
C PHE A 147 -9.63 10.99 1.40
N PHE A 148 -9.28 10.34 0.29
CA PHE A 148 -8.07 9.50 0.23
C PHE A 148 -6.76 10.31 0.23
N SER A 149 -6.81 11.61 -0.10
CA SER A 149 -5.61 12.46 -0.10
C SER A 149 -5.35 13.15 1.23
N HIS A 150 -6.39 13.33 2.06
CA HIS A 150 -6.30 14.12 3.28
C HIS A 150 -7.03 13.47 4.46
N HIS A 151 -8.34 13.25 4.36
CA HIS A 151 -9.16 12.85 5.51
C HIS A 151 -8.85 11.44 6.02
N VAL A 152 -8.48 10.51 5.13
CA VAL A 152 -8.14 9.13 5.49
C VAL A 152 -6.94 9.04 6.46
N TRP A 153 -6.16 10.11 6.58
CA TRP A 153 -5.01 10.24 7.48
C TRP A 153 -5.32 10.96 8.80
N LEU A 154 -6.57 11.36 9.03
CA LEU A 154 -7.01 11.91 10.32
C LEU A 154 -6.95 10.83 11.40
N ASP A 155 -6.68 11.24 12.64
CA ASP A 155 -6.55 10.31 13.78
C ASP A 155 -7.77 9.41 13.97
N SER A 156 -8.98 9.93 13.69
CA SER A 156 -10.21 9.14 13.70
C SER A 156 -10.16 7.99 12.69
N MET A 157 -9.75 8.26 11.46
CA MET A 157 -9.62 7.26 10.39
C MET A 157 -8.48 6.27 10.67
N ILE A 158 -7.34 6.75 11.18
CA ILE A 158 -6.23 5.87 11.60
C ILE A 158 -6.70 4.89 12.68
N ARG A 159 -7.51 5.32 13.65
CA ARG A 159 -8.10 4.42 14.66
C ARG A 159 -9.02 3.37 14.04
N VAL A 160 -9.79 3.72 13.01
CA VAL A 160 -10.61 2.73 12.29
C VAL A 160 -9.71 1.72 11.59
N ILE A 161 -8.64 2.16 10.90
CA ILE A 161 -7.66 1.26 10.25
C ILE A 161 -7.07 0.29 11.29
N GLU A 162 -6.56 0.80 12.42
CA GLU A 162 -6.01 -0.03 13.49
C GLU A 162 -7.03 -1.03 14.03
N LYS A 163 -8.29 -0.60 14.20
CA LYS A 163 -9.37 -1.49 14.62
C LYS A 163 -9.60 -2.61 13.61
N LYS A 164 -9.58 -2.33 12.30
CA LYS A 164 -9.75 -3.35 11.25
C LYS A 164 -8.55 -4.29 11.17
N ILE A 165 -7.32 -3.79 11.35
CA ILE A 165 -6.12 -4.62 11.44
C ILE A 165 -6.20 -5.57 12.65
N LYS A 166 -6.59 -5.06 13.82
CA LYS A 166 -6.73 -5.86 15.05
C LYS A 166 -7.78 -6.97 14.93
N GLN A 167 -8.80 -6.79 14.09
CA GLN A 167 -9.79 -7.84 13.83
C GLN A 167 -9.20 -9.05 13.08
N GLU A 168 -8.04 -8.89 12.46
CA GLU A 168 -7.32 -9.95 11.74
C GLU A 168 -6.06 -10.43 12.48
N GLU A 169 -5.97 -10.21 13.80
CA GLU A 169 -4.77 -10.51 14.60
C GLU A 169 -4.34 -11.98 14.51
N ASP A 170 -5.29 -12.93 14.45
CA ASP A 170 -5.00 -14.36 14.34
C ASP A 170 -4.30 -14.72 13.02
N GLU A 171 -4.79 -14.15 11.91
CA GLU A 171 -4.18 -14.33 10.58
C GLU A 171 -2.82 -13.65 10.51
N ILE A 172 -2.70 -12.43 11.07
CA ILE A 172 -1.44 -11.71 11.21
C ILE A 172 -0.43 -12.54 12.02
N ALA A 173 -0.84 -13.11 13.15
CA ALA A 173 0.03 -13.93 13.98
C ALA A 173 0.48 -15.21 13.25
N SER A 174 -0.40 -15.81 12.45
CA SER A 174 -0.05 -16.97 11.60
C SER A 174 0.98 -16.60 10.52
N ILE A 175 0.77 -15.50 9.79
CA ILE A 175 1.71 -15.00 8.77
C ILE A 175 3.04 -14.61 9.41
N ARG A 176 3.00 -13.93 10.56
CA ARG A 176 4.20 -13.48 11.28
C ARG A 176 5.12 -14.64 11.65
N LYS A 177 4.58 -15.77 12.12
CA LYS A 177 5.39 -16.97 12.41
C LYS A 177 6.17 -17.42 11.17
N ILE A 178 5.50 -17.50 10.02
CA ILE A 178 6.14 -17.88 8.75
C ILE A 178 7.23 -16.88 8.35
N VAL A 179 6.98 -15.57 8.54
CA VAL A 179 7.96 -14.53 8.21
C VAL A 179 9.17 -14.56 9.15
N GLN A 180 8.96 -14.87 10.43
CA GLN A 180 10.05 -15.04 11.39
C GLN A 180 10.96 -16.22 11.04
N ASP A 181 10.45 -17.24 10.35
CA ASP A 181 11.28 -18.36 9.87
C ASP A 181 12.13 -18.01 8.62
N LEU A 182 11.95 -16.83 8.03
CA LEU A 182 12.71 -16.36 6.86
C LEU A 182 14.02 -15.64 7.23
N PHE A 183 14.24 -15.29 8.50
CA PHE A 183 15.38 -14.51 9.01
C PHE A 183 15.86 -15.03 10.36
#